data_AF-A0A8S9KDR0-F1
#
_entry.id   AF-A0A8S9KDR0-F1
#
_cell.length_a   1.000
_cell.length_b   1.000
_cell.length_c   1.000
_cell.angle_alpha   90.00
_cell.angle_beta   90.00
_cell.angle_gamma   90.00
#
_symmetry.space_group_name_H-M   'P 1'
#
loop_
_entity.id
_entity.type
_entity.pdbx_description
1 polymer ?
#
loop_
_entity_poly.entity_id
_entity_poly.type
_entity_poly.pdbx_seq_one_letter_code
_entity_poly.pdbx_strand_id
1 'polypeptide(L)'
;MFSKRFDAMQSMVERLPGVASPIRRSNPDSYADTPFVEGIASVEMPRKFSFPSMKMYNGTGDPDDHIAQYQQRMLAVALPKESRKATMCKGFGSTLIGPALHGACYQKGASTKN
;
A
#
# COMPACT_ATOMS: atom_id res chain seq x y z
N MET A 1 22.50 3.43 17.69
CA MET A 1 22.65 4.87 18.03
C MET A 1 21.57 5.78 17.42
N PHE A 2 20.84 5.37 16.38
CA PHE A 2 19.80 6.19 15.73
C PHE A 2 18.51 6.38 16.57
N SER A 3 18.08 5.38 17.35
CA SER A 3 16.84 5.49 18.14
C SER A 3 16.91 6.54 19.25
N LYS A 4 18.01 6.59 20.02
CA LYS A 4 18.14 7.47 21.20
C LYS A 4 17.87 8.95 20.91
N ARG A 5 18.31 9.43 19.75
CA ARG A 5 18.10 10.81 19.31
C ARG A 5 16.66 11.07 18.85
N PHE A 6 16.02 10.07 18.22
CA PHE A 6 14.63 10.18 17.80
C PHE A 6 13.68 10.14 19.02
N ASP A 7 13.96 9.28 20.00
CA ASP A 7 13.24 9.22 21.28
C ASP A 7 13.36 10.54 22.04
N ALA A 8 14.57 11.13 22.10
CA ALA A 8 14.80 12.43 22.71
C ALA A 8 14.03 13.56 21.99
N MET A 9 13.98 13.51 20.65
CA MET A 9 13.21 14.49 19.86
C MET A 9 11.70 14.34 20.07
N GLN A 10 11.16 13.11 20.13
CA GLN A 10 9.75 12.89 20.46
C GLN A 10 9.40 13.41 21.85
N SER A 11 10.26 13.12 22.84
CA SER A 11 10.02 13.54 24.23
C SER A 11 9.96 15.05 24.40
N MET A 12 10.76 15.82 23.65
CA MET A 12 10.68 17.28 23.69
C MET A 12 9.42 17.83 23.01
N VAL A 13 8.90 17.15 21.99
CA VAL A 13 7.68 17.56 21.27
C VAL A 13 6.42 17.30 22.10
N GLU A 14 6.36 16.21 22.87
CA GLU A 14 5.24 15.92 23.78
C GLU A 14 5.09 16.93 24.92
N ARG A 15 6.15 17.66 25.28
CA ARG A 15 6.14 18.61 26.39
C ARG A 15 5.69 20.02 25.99
N LEU A 16 5.41 20.26 24.70
CA LEU A 16 4.96 21.56 24.22
C LEU A 16 3.45 21.76 24.50
N PRO A 17 3.06 22.80 25.26
CA PRO A 17 1.65 23.08 25.49
C PRO A 17 0.98 23.49 24.17
N GLY A 18 -0.04 22.73 23.75
CA GLY A 18 -0.80 22.97 22.51
C GLY A 18 -0.46 22.02 21.35
N VAL A 19 0.50 21.11 21.52
CA VAL A 19 0.72 20.00 20.57
C VAL A 19 -0.39 18.97 20.77
N ALA A 20 -1.16 18.70 19.72
CA ALA A 20 -2.12 17.60 19.72
C ALA A 20 -1.38 16.30 20.04
N SER A 21 -1.97 15.46 20.91
CA SER A 21 -1.40 14.16 21.25
C SER A 21 -0.97 13.44 19.97
N PRO A 22 0.25 12.90 19.90
CA PRO A 22 0.69 12.15 18.74
C PRO A 22 -0.38 11.12 18.38
N ILE A 23 -0.79 11.09 17.10
CA ILE A 23 -1.76 10.13 16.61
C ILE A 23 -1.25 8.74 17.03
N ARG A 24 -1.99 8.08 17.93
CA ARG A 24 -1.65 6.74 18.40
C ARG A 24 -1.52 5.88 17.16
N ARG A 25 -0.29 5.38 16.89
CA ARG A 25 -0.06 4.41 15.82
C ARG A 25 -1.05 3.27 16.00
N SER A 26 -1.52 2.70 14.89
CA SER A 26 -2.25 1.44 14.97
C SER A 26 -1.47 0.43 15.81
N ASN A 27 -2.16 -0.57 16.33
CA ASN A 27 -1.57 -1.79 16.88
C ASN A 27 -0.19 -2.07 16.21
N PRO A 28 0.93 -2.23 16.94
CA PRO A 28 2.23 -2.51 16.34
C PRO A 28 2.29 -3.81 15.51
N ASP A 29 1.32 -4.71 15.68
CA ASP A 29 1.08 -5.90 14.87
C ASP A 29 -0.01 -5.68 13.80
N SER A 30 -0.40 -4.44 13.56
CA SER A 30 -1.31 -4.07 12.48
C SER A 30 -0.70 -4.47 11.15
N TYR A 31 -1.55 -4.95 10.25
CA TYR A 31 -1.14 -5.22 8.88
C TYR A 31 -0.43 -4.02 8.21
N ALA A 32 -0.82 -2.80 8.59
CA ALA A 32 -0.22 -1.55 8.11
C ALA A 32 1.25 -1.37 8.53
N ASP A 33 1.67 -2.02 9.62
CA ASP A 33 3.02 -1.95 10.18
C ASP A 33 3.93 -3.11 9.69
N THR A 34 3.44 -3.93 8.75
CA THR A 34 4.26 -4.99 8.14
C THR A 34 5.26 -4.42 7.13
N PRO A 35 6.50 -4.95 7.07
CA PRO A 35 7.51 -4.50 6.11
C PRO A 35 7.09 -4.72 4.64
N PHE A 36 6.11 -5.64 4.42
CA PHE A 36 5.47 -5.84 3.12
C PHE A 36 4.70 -4.60 2.66
N VAL A 37 4.06 -3.89 3.58
CA VAL A 37 3.35 -2.64 3.32
C VAL A 37 4.33 -1.47 3.30
N GLU A 38 5.33 -1.42 4.19
CA GLU A 38 6.31 -0.32 4.25
C GLU A 38 7.14 -0.18 2.97
N GLY A 39 7.65 -1.29 2.42
CA GLY A 39 8.44 -1.27 1.18
C GLY A 39 7.63 -0.80 -0.04
N ILE A 40 6.33 -1.09 -0.06
CA ILE A 40 5.42 -0.57 -1.09
C ILE A 40 5.10 0.90 -0.78
N ALA A 41 4.65 1.23 0.44
CA ALA A 41 4.23 2.56 0.85
C ALA A 41 5.31 3.62 0.67
N SER A 42 6.58 3.28 0.94
CA SER A 42 7.73 4.18 0.84
C SER A 42 8.15 4.51 -0.60
N VAL A 43 7.66 3.77 -1.61
CA VAL A 43 7.95 4.06 -3.01
C VAL A 43 7.15 5.28 -3.47
N GLU A 44 7.86 6.30 -3.96
CA GLU A 44 7.25 7.44 -4.63
C GLU A 44 6.62 7.02 -5.96
N MET A 45 5.35 7.41 -6.16
CA MET A 45 4.68 7.20 -7.44
C MET A 45 5.32 8.10 -8.50
N PRO A 46 5.64 7.57 -9.70
CA PRO A 46 6.20 8.40 -10.76
C PRO A 46 5.28 9.58 -11.09
N ARG A 47 5.83 10.78 -11.24
CA ARG A 47 5.04 12.01 -11.44
C ARG A 47 4.13 12.01 -12.67
N LYS A 48 4.50 11.26 -13.72
CA LYS A 48 3.72 11.11 -14.96
C LYS A 48 2.98 9.78 -15.02
N PHE A 49 2.78 9.13 -13.88
CA PHE A 49 2.06 7.86 -13.82
C PHE A 49 0.58 8.09 -14.12
N SER A 50 0.07 7.42 -15.15
CA SER A 50 -1.36 7.25 -15.36
C SER A 50 -1.76 5.83 -14.97
N PHE A 51 -2.87 5.73 -14.26
CA PHE A 51 -3.46 4.42 -13.98
C PHE A 51 -3.95 3.78 -15.28
N PRO A 52 -3.82 2.46 -15.43
CA PRO A 52 -4.24 1.77 -16.64
C PRO A 52 -5.76 1.91 -16.84
N SER A 53 -6.17 2.36 -18.02
CA SER A 53 -7.58 2.47 -18.40
C SER A 53 -8.12 1.12 -18.87
N MET A 54 -8.56 0.28 -17.92
CA MET A 54 -9.03 -1.08 -18.16
C MET A 54 -10.39 -1.35 -17.53
N LYS A 55 -11.01 -2.48 -17.87
CA LYS A 55 -12.26 -2.88 -17.22
C LYS A 55 -11.99 -3.09 -15.73
N MET A 56 -12.78 -2.44 -14.88
CA MET A 56 -12.66 -2.61 -13.44
C MET A 56 -13.15 -4.01 -13.03
N TYR A 57 -12.46 -4.61 -12.09
CA TYR A 57 -12.76 -5.94 -11.57
C TYR A 57 -13.64 -5.84 -10.33
N ASN A 58 -14.82 -6.45 -10.40
CA ASN A 58 -15.82 -6.46 -9.34
C ASN A 58 -15.77 -7.74 -8.48
N GLY A 59 -14.88 -8.70 -8.80
CA GLY A 59 -14.79 -9.98 -8.10
C GLY A 59 -15.57 -11.13 -8.72
N THR A 60 -16.27 -10.93 -9.85
CA THR A 60 -17.13 -11.97 -10.45
C THR A 60 -16.56 -12.58 -11.73
N GLY A 61 -15.54 -11.97 -12.33
CA GLY A 61 -14.84 -12.50 -13.51
C GLY A 61 -13.63 -13.36 -13.14
N ASP A 62 -12.92 -13.86 -14.13
CA ASP A 62 -11.65 -14.57 -13.96
C ASP A 62 -10.57 -13.64 -13.36
N PRO A 63 -10.07 -13.91 -12.14
CA PRO A 63 -8.99 -13.14 -11.54
C PRO A 63 -7.68 -13.20 -12.35
N ASP A 64 -7.38 -14.32 -13.00
CA ASP A 64 -6.11 -14.51 -13.72
C ASP A 64 -6.08 -13.67 -15.00
N ASP A 65 -7.19 -13.63 -15.74
CA ASP A 65 -7.34 -12.74 -16.90
C ASP A 65 -7.21 -11.26 -16.50
N HIS A 66 -7.81 -10.87 -15.38
CA HIS A 66 -7.68 -9.50 -14.85
C HIS A 66 -6.23 -9.16 -14.50
N ILE A 67 -5.52 -10.06 -13.82
CA ILE A 67 -4.11 -9.90 -13.46
C ILE A 67 -3.24 -9.81 -14.71
N ALA A 68 -3.44 -10.70 -15.69
CA ALA A 68 -2.69 -10.70 -16.95
C ALA A 68 -2.91 -9.38 -17.72
N GLN A 69 -4.16 -8.93 -17.82
CA GLN A 69 -4.49 -7.67 -18.48
C GLN A 69 -3.87 -6.47 -17.75
N TYR A 70 -3.91 -6.47 -16.41
CA TYR A 70 -3.27 -5.43 -15.60
C TYR A 70 -1.76 -5.39 -15.84
N GLN A 71 -1.08 -6.54 -15.75
CA GLN A 71 0.35 -6.66 -15.96
C GLN A 71 0.74 -6.17 -17.36
N GLN A 72 0.03 -6.59 -18.40
CA GLN A 72 0.30 -6.16 -19.77
C GLN A 72 0.23 -4.63 -19.93
N ARG A 73 -0.79 -3.99 -19.36
CA ARG A 73 -0.95 -2.53 -19.43
C ARG A 73 0.12 -1.80 -18.62
N MET A 74 0.49 -2.35 -17.47
CA MET A 74 1.55 -1.80 -16.62
C MET A 74 2.95 -1.95 -17.21
N LEU A 75 3.21 -2.99 -18.02
CA LEU A 75 4.49 -3.16 -18.73
C LEU A 75 4.74 -2.06 -19.77
N ALA A 76 3.67 -1.50 -20.35
CA ALA A 76 3.76 -0.38 -21.29
C ALA A 76 4.08 0.96 -20.59
N VAL A 77 3.90 1.04 -19.27
CA VAL A 77 4.25 2.23 -18.50
C VAL A 77 5.75 2.22 -18.25
N ALA A 78 6.44 3.31 -18.61
CA ALA A 78 7.86 3.49 -18.37
C ALA A 78 8.15 3.66 -16.86
N LEU A 79 8.21 2.53 -16.14
CA LEU A 79 8.50 2.47 -14.71
C LEU A 79 9.98 2.17 -14.45
N PRO A 80 10.61 2.85 -13.47
CA PRO A 80 11.94 2.49 -12.98
C PRO A 80 11.95 1.02 -12.54
N LYS A 81 13.04 0.30 -12.84
CA LYS A 81 13.12 -1.15 -12.63
C LYS A 81 13.00 -1.51 -11.14
N GLU A 82 13.58 -0.68 -10.30
CA GLU A 82 13.70 -0.81 -8.85
C GLU A 82 12.35 -0.66 -8.16
N SER A 83 11.50 0.25 -8.64
CA SER A 83 10.19 0.55 -8.05
C SER A 83 9.01 -0.04 -8.83
N ARG A 84 9.27 -0.75 -9.93
CA ARG A 84 8.22 -1.28 -10.83
C ARG A 84 7.17 -2.10 -10.11
N LYS A 85 7.58 -3.11 -9.33
CA LYS A 85 6.66 -4.00 -8.62
C LYS A 85 5.84 -3.24 -7.57
N ALA A 86 6.47 -2.36 -6.81
CA ALA A 86 5.77 -1.54 -5.82
C ALA A 86 4.77 -0.57 -6.47
N THR A 87 5.14 0.06 -7.58
CA THR A 87 4.24 0.93 -8.35
C THR A 87 3.06 0.16 -8.92
N MET A 88 3.29 -1.05 -9.43
CA MET A 88 2.21 -1.97 -9.84
C MET A 88 1.30 -2.33 -8.66
N CYS A 89 1.85 -2.66 -7.49
CA CYS A 89 1.02 -2.96 -6.32
C CYS A 89 0.16 -1.75 -5.91
N LYS A 90 0.72 -0.53 -5.91
CA LYS A 90 -0.05 0.69 -5.64
C LYS A 90 -1.10 0.97 -6.71
N GLY A 91 -0.78 0.70 -7.96
CA GLY A 91 -1.65 0.89 -9.11
C GLY A 91 -2.85 -0.05 -9.13
N PHE A 92 -2.68 -1.28 -8.63
CA PHE A 92 -3.68 -2.33 -8.79
C PHE A 92 -5.04 -1.99 -8.18
N GLY A 93 -5.05 -1.31 -7.03
CA GLY A 93 -6.30 -0.88 -6.36
C GLY A 93 -7.20 -0.01 -7.23
N SER A 94 -6.64 0.77 -8.17
CA SER A 94 -7.44 1.60 -9.08
C SER A 94 -8.24 0.80 -10.10
N THR A 95 -7.97 -0.50 -10.22
CA THR A 95 -8.63 -1.41 -11.17
C THR A 95 -9.71 -2.24 -10.52
N LEU A 96 -9.94 -2.07 -9.21
CA LEU A 96 -10.93 -2.83 -8.44
C LEU A 96 -12.17 -1.99 -8.17
N ILE A 97 -13.35 -2.61 -8.15
CA ILE A 97 -14.62 -1.99 -7.78
C ILE A 97 -15.43 -2.91 -6.86
N GLY A 98 -16.37 -2.32 -6.12
CA GLY A 98 -17.35 -3.07 -5.34
C GLY A 98 -16.71 -4.01 -4.31
N PRO A 99 -17.21 -5.25 -4.13
CA PRO A 99 -16.68 -6.19 -3.16
C PRO A 99 -15.21 -6.54 -3.38
N ALA A 100 -14.67 -6.48 -4.60
CA ALA A 100 -13.25 -6.72 -4.84
C ALA A 100 -12.36 -5.60 -4.28
N LEU A 101 -12.83 -4.36 -4.28
CA LEU A 101 -12.12 -3.23 -3.67
C LEU A 101 -12.03 -3.38 -2.15
N HIS A 102 -13.11 -3.81 -1.50
CA HIS A 102 -13.12 -4.10 -0.06
C HIS A 102 -12.47 -5.45 0.28
N GLY A 103 -12.58 -6.46 -0.59
CA GLY A 103 -12.06 -7.81 -0.41
C GLY A 103 -10.53 -7.87 -0.36
N ALA A 104 -9.86 -6.94 -1.06
CA ALA A 104 -8.43 -6.70 -0.89
C ALA A 104 -8.05 -6.32 0.57
N CYS A 105 -8.98 -5.74 1.33
CA CYS A 105 -8.82 -5.47 2.75
C CYS A 105 -9.22 -6.66 3.66
N TYR A 106 -10.14 -7.55 3.24
CA TYR A 106 -10.62 -8.68 4.04
C TYR A 106 -9.87 -10.02 3.82
N GLN A 107 -9.25 -10.27 2.67
CA GLN A 107 -8.49 -11.52 2.43
C GLN A 107 -7.14 -11.59 3.15
N LYS A 108 -6.70 -10.52 3.82
CA LYS A 108 -5.54 -10.53 4.73
C LYS A 108 -5.89 -10.97 6.16
N GLY A 109 -7.15 -11.39 6.40
CA GLY A 109 -7.62 -11.89 7.70
C GLY A 109 -8.07 -13.37 7.72
N ALA A 110 -8.01 -14.08 6.60
CA ALA A 110 -8.47 -15.47 6.51
C ALA A 110 -7.30 -16.47 6.38
N SER A 111 -6.79 -16.84 7.55
CA SER A 111 -6.48 -18.23 7.89
C SER A 111 -5.37 -18.94 7.10
N THR A 112 -4.15 -18.80 7.61
CA THR A 112 -3.41 -19.95 8.11
C THR A 112 -4.29 -20.72 9.10
N LYS A 113 -5.02 -21.73 8.60
CA LYS A 113 -5.36 -22.97 9.32
C LYS A 113 -5.68 -24.06 8.30
N ASN A 114 -4.64 -24.73 7.83
CA ASN A 114 -4.44 -26.18 7.99
C ASN A 114 -2.97 -26.51 7.81
#